data_AF-A0A0G4KWL6-F1
#
_entry.id   AF-A0A0G4KWL6-F1
#
_cell.length_a   1.000
_cell.length_b   1.000
_cell.length_c   1.000
_cell.angle_alpha   90.00
_cell.angle_beta   90.00
_cell.angle_gamma   90.00
#
_symmetry.space_group_name_H-M   'P 1'
#
loop_
_entity.id
_entity.type
_entity.pdbx_description
1 polymer ?
#
loop_
_entity_poly.entity_id
_entity_poly.type
_entity_poly.pdbx_seq_one_letter_code
_entity_poly.pdbx_strand_id
1 'polypeptide(L)'
;MGVIRKKTATRGGEGGVKYHCDVCSVDITSTVRIRCAHSACPDYDLCVSCFAQGSSSGNHKPDTHPFRVIEQNSFPIFDADWGADEEQLMLEGAETYGLGSWADIADHIGGFRNKDEVRDHYLKVYVDSPAFPLPKRCSPHDMELANEISREDFQAKKKARIEERKEAAKNAPALQPKTKPTASVPSCHEIQGYMPGRLEFETEHANEAEEAVQLMQFDPGDGINE
;
A
#
# COMPACT_ATOMS: atom_id res chain seq x y z
N MET A 1 8.03 20.24 -17.49
CA MET A 1 6.81 20.11 -16.67
C MET A 1 6.31 18.68 -16.78
N GLY A 2 6.72 17.82 -15.85
CA GLY A 2 6.25 16.43 -15.79
C GLY A 2 4.85 16.40 -15.19
N VAL A 3 3.88 15.92 -15.94
CA VAL A 3 2.52 15.73 -15.45
C VAL A 3 2.54 14.54 -14.51
N ILE A 4 2.51 14.79 -13.20
CA ILE A 4 2.29 13.76 -12.19
C ILE A 4 0.84 13.31 -12.37
N ARG A 5 0.66 12.17 -13.05
CA ARG A 5 -0.64 11.52 -13.16
C ARG A 5 -1.02 11.03 -11.77
N LYS A 6 -1.95 11.74 -11.11
CA LYS A 6 -2.62 11.28 -9.89
C LYS A 6 -3.26 9.92 -10.20
N LYS A 7 -2.63 8.85 -9.74
CA LYS A 7 -3.20 7.50 -9.80
C LYS A 7 -4.34 7.49 -8.78
N THR A 8 -5.54 7.80 -9.23
CA THR A 8 -6.74 7.67 -8.39
C THR A 8 -6.93 6.19 -8.13
N ALA A 9 -6.53 5.73 -6.94
CA ALA A 9 -6.83 4.38 -6.48
C ALA A 9 -8.36 4.25 -6.41
N THR A 10 -8.91 3.44 -7.30
CA THR A 10 -10.28 2.95 -7.16
C THR A 10 -10.34 2.10 -5.90
N ARG A 11 -11.23 2.42 -4.96
CA ARG A 11 -11.56 1.63 -3.77
C ARG A 11 -12.21 0.29 -4.15
N GLY A 12 -11.44 -0.60 -4.77
CA GLY A 12 -11.77 -2.01 -4.94
C GLY A 12 -10.94 -2.81 -3.95
N GLY A 13 -11.51 -3.81 -3.29
CA GLY A 13 -10.86 -4.60 -2.23
C GLY A 13 -9.66 -5.47 -2.68
N GLU A 14 -9.11 -5.20 -3.85
CA GLU A 14 -7.93 -5.85 -4.41
C GLU A 14 -6.82 -4.80 -4.51
N GLY A 15 -5.91 -4.86 -3.54
CA GLY A 15 -4.75 -3.97 -3.42
C GLY A 15 -3.71 -4.16 -4.53
N GLY A 16 -2.76 -3.23 -4.61
CA GLY A 16 -1.59 -3.31 -5.50
C GLY A 16 -1.81 -2.94 -6.97
N VAL A 17 -0.74 -3.11 -7.77
CA VAL A 17 -0.76 -2.93 -9.23
C VAL A 17 -1.50 -4.10 -9.89
N LYS A 18 -2.47 -3.79 -10.75
CA LYS A 18 -3.23 -4.78 -11.51
C LYS A 18 -2.45 -5.30 -12.72
N TYR A 19 -2.44 -6.61 -12.90
CA TYR A 19 -1.81 -7.30 -14.03
C TYR A 19 -2.85 -8.02 -14.87
N HIS A 20 -2.72 -7.92 -16.19
CA HIS A 20 -3.64 -8.55 -17.15
C HIS A 20 -2.82 -9.34 -18.16
N CYS A 21 -3.36 -10.46 -18.63
CA CYS A 21 -2.71 -11.23 -19.69
C CYS A 21 -2.76 -10.45 -21.01
N ASP A 22 -1.62 -10.25 -21.66
CA ASP A 22 -1.50 -9.52 -22.94
C ASP A 22 -2.13 -10.23 -24.16
N VAL A 23 -2.64 -11.45 -23.96
CA VAL A 23 -3.30 -12.25 -25.00
C VAL A 23 -4.81 -12.31 -24.81
N CYS A 24 -5.28 -12.69 -23.62
CA CYS A 24 -6.70 -12.92 -23.36
C CYS A 24 -7.34 -11.88 -22.42
N SER A 25 -6.56 -10.91 -21.94
CA SER A 25 -7.01 -9.83 -21.05
C SER A 25 -7.59 -10.28 -19.71
N VAL A 26 -7.42 -11.55 -19.32
CA VAL A 26 -7.83 -12.04 -18.01
C VAL A 26 -6.98 -11.38 -16.91
N ASP A 27 -7.60 -11.07 -15.77
CA ASP A 27 -6.88 -10.59 -14.58
C ASP A 27 -5.96 -11.70 -14.04
N ILE A 28 -4.66 -11.39 -13.95
CA ILE A 28 -3.60 -12.26 -13.45
C ILE A 28 -2.87 -11.64 -12.26
N THR A 29 -3.47 -10.64 -11.61
CA THR A 29 -2.89 -9.94 -10.45
C THR A 29 -2.60 -10.89 -9.31
N SER A 30 -3.58 -11.72 -8.98
CA SER A 30 -3.53 -12.66 -7.86
C SER A 30 -3.40 -14.10 -8.36
N THR A 31 -2.59 -14.34 -9.38
CA THR A 31 -2.25 -15.70 -9.88
C THR A 31 -0.77 -15.76 -10.25
N VAL A 32 -0.24 -16.98 -10.39
CA VAL A 32 1.09 -17.16 -10.98
C VAL A 32 1.06 -16.67 -12.42
N ARG A 33 1.98 -15.78 -12.78
CA ARG A 33 2.07 -15.22 -14.14
C ARG A 33 3.44 -15.44 -14.76
N ILE A 34 3.48 -15.45 -16.08
CA ILE A 34 4.70 -15.63 -16.85
C ILE A 34 5.07 -14.29 -17.48
N ARG A 35 6.21 -13.73 -17.07
CA ARG A 35 6.73 -12.47 -17.60
C ARG A 35 7.81 -12.73 -18.64
N CYS A 36 7.67 -12.14 -19.82
CA CYS A 36 8.73 -12.16 -20.82
C CYS A 36 9.98 -11.46 -20.29
N ALA A 37 11.16 -12.05 -20.49
CA ALA A 37 12.45 -11.50 -20.09
C ALA A 37 13.26 -10.94 -21.28
N HIS A 38 12.72 -11.02 -22.51
CA HIS A 38 13.36 -10.47 -23.68
C HIS A 38 13.21 -8.93 -23.73
N SER A 39 14.28 -8.23 -24.10
CA SER A 39 14.30 -6.77 -24.26
C SER A 39 13.31 -6.22 -25.30
N ALA A 40 12.75 -7.07 -26.16
CA ALA A 40 11.79 -6.69 -27.19
C ALA A 40 10.34 -6.67 -26.65
N CYS A 41 10.13 -7.15 -25.42
CA CYS A 41 8.83 -7.26 -24.76
C CYS A 41 8.90 -6.68 -23.34
N PRO A 42 9.09 -5.35 -23.19
CA PRO A 42 8.93 -4.72 -21.89
C PRO A 42 7.50 -4.89 -21.41
N ASP A 43 7.33 -5.29 -20.14
CA ASP A 43 6.03 -5.42 -19.47
C ASP A 43 5.01 -6.34 -20.18
N TYR A 44 5.49 -7.46 -20.74
CA TYR A 44 4.62 -8.47 -21.35
C TYR A 44 4.39 -9.64 -20.39
N ASP A 45 3.15 -9.78 -19.90
CA ASP A 45 2.71 -10.78 -18.93
C ASP A 45 1.64 -11.72 -19.53
N LEU A 46 1.82 -13.01 -19.28
CA LEU A 46 0.92 -14.06 -19.76
C LEU A 46 0.32 -14.83 -18.59
N CYS A 47 -0.94 -15.23 -18.72
CA CYS A 47 -1.50 -16.29 -17.88
C CYS A 47 -0.87 -17.64 -18.28
N VAL A 48 -0.85 -18.59 -17.32
CA VAL A 48 -0.27 -19.93 -17.54
C VAL A 48 -0.90 -20.63 -18.75
N SER A 49 -2.21 -20.48 -18.95
CA SER A 49 -2.92 -21.10 -20.08
C SER A 49 -2.48 -20.57 -21.45
N CYS A 50 -2.33 -19.24 -21.60
CA CYS A 50 -1.86 -18.66 -22.86
C CYS A 50 -0.39 -19.00 -23.13
N PHE A 51 0.44 -19.00 -22.09
CA PHE A 51 1.83 -19.42 -22.19
C PHE A 51 1.95 -20.88 -22.64
N ALA A 52 1.20 -21.79 -22.02
CA ALA A 52 1.21 -23.23 -22.36
C ALA A 52 0.74 -23.52 -23.79
N GLN A 53 -0.14 -22.68 -24.34
CA GLN A 53 -0.61 -22.78 -25.72
C GLN A 53 0.36 -22.18 -26.74
N GLY A 54 1.41 -21.47 -26.29
CA GLY A 54 2.29 -20.70 -27.16
C GLY A 54 1.55 -19.53 -27.83
N SER A 55 0.53 -18.98 -27.17
CA SER A 55 -0.20 -17.83 -27.69
C SER A 55 0.62 -16.55 -27.50
N SER A 56 0.67 -15.70 -28.52
CA SER A 56 1.42 -14.45 -28.48
C SER A 56 0.71 -13.32 -29.20
N SER A 57 1.04 -12.10 -28.83
CA SER A 57 0.60 -10.86 -29.46
C SER A 57 1.79 -9.93 -29.69
N GLY A 58 1.69 -9.06 -30.69
CA GLY A 58 2.74 -8.10 -31.03
C GLY A 58 4.08 -8.75 -31.38
N ASN A 59 5.16 -8.27 -30.76
CA ASN A 59 6.53 -8.71 -31.01
C ASN A 59 6.96 -9.90 -30.16
N HIS A 60 6.07 -10.46 -29.33
CA HIS A 60 6.40 -11.58 -28.46
C HIS A 60 6.56 -12.88 -29.27
N LYS A 61 7.64 -13.62 -29.01
CA LYS A 61 7.93 -14.90 -29.66
C LYS A 61 8.02 -16.03 -28.61
N PRO A 62 7.02 -16.93 -28.54
CA PRO A 62 6.97 -18.01 -27.56
C PRO A 62 8.12 -19.01 -27.62
N ASP A 63 8.69 -19.20 -28.82
CA ASP A 63 9.72 -20.20 -29.11
C ASP A 63 11.13 -19.78 -28.68
N THR A 64 11.39 -18.47 -28.62
CA THR A 64 12.74 -17.91 -28.52
C THR A 64 12.91 -16.95 -27.35
N HIS A 65 11.84 -16.35 -26.85
CA HIS A 65 11.96 -15.38 -25.77
C HIS A 65 12.15 -16.08 -24.41
N PRO A 66 13.17 -15.67 -23.62
CA PRO A 66 13.29 -16.13 -22.24
C PRO A 66 12.13 -15.58 -21.41
N PHE A 67 11.78 -16.26 -20.32
CA PHE A 67 10.69 -15.87 -19.43
C PHE A 67 11.09 -16.03 -17.96
N ARG A 68 10.30 -15.41 -17.07
CA ARG A 68 10.37 -15.57 -15.62
C ARG A 68 8.99 -15.98 -15.10
N VAL A 69 8.98 -16.93 -14.18
CA VAL A 69 7.77 -17.28 -13.42
C VAL A 69 7.68 -16.32 -12.24
N ILE A 70 6.58 -15.58 -12.17
CA ILE A 70 6.31 -14.67 -11.06
C ILE A 70 5.27 -15.35 -10.17
N GLU A 71 5.71 -15.76 -8.98
CA GLU A 71 4.84 -16.28 -7.94
C GLU A 71 4.16 -15.16 -7.16
N GLN A 72 3.09 -15.50 -6.45
CA GLN A 72 2.39 -14.56 -5.56
C GLN A 72 3.18 -14.25 -4.29
N ASN A 73 4.22 -15.00 -3.96
CA ASN A 73 4.99 -14.85 -2.72
C ASN A 73 4.14 -14.87 -1.42
N SER A 74 3.03 -15.62 -1.43
CA SER A 74 2.16 -15.75 -0.25
C SER A 74 2.72 -16.76 0.76
N PHE A 75 3.84 -16.42 1.39
CA PHE A 75 4.48 -17.17 2.48
C PHE A 75 5.13 -16.19 3.47
N PRO A 76 5.28 -16.56 4.76
CA PRO A 76 5.76 -15.63 5.78
C PRO A 76 7.29 -15.47 5.77
N ILE A 77 7.77 -14.23 5.94
CA ILE A 77 9.20 -13.91 5.97
C ILE A 77 9.65 -13.18 7.25
N PHE A 78 8.82 -12.29 7.81
CA PHE A 78 9.17 -11.53 9.01
C PHE A 78 8.24 -11.80 10.19
N ASP A 79 6.95 -12.01 9.92
CA ASP A 79 5.93 -12.36 10.90
C ASP A 79 5.08 -13.52 10.38
N ALA A 80 4.66 -14.41 11.27
CA ALA A 80 3.95 -15.65 10.92
C ALA A 80 2.57 -15.40 10.27
N ASP A 81 1.96 -14.26 10.56
CA ASP A 81 0.64 -13.89 10.04
C ASP A 81 0.72 -13.01 8.78
N TRP A 82 1.92 -12.63 8.34
CA TRP A 82 2.15 -11.71 7.22
C TRP A 82 2.90 -12.36 6.08
N GLY A 83 2.34 -12.29 4.87
CA GLY A 83 2.96 -12.83 3.67
C GLY A 83 3.99 -11.87 3.10
N ALA A 84 5.03 -12.37 2.43
CA ALA A 84 6.02 -11.55 1.74
C ALA A 84 5.37 -10.61 0.70
N ASP A 85 4.23 -11.01 0.14
CA ASP A 85 3.41 -10.17 -0.73
C ASP A 85 2.77 -8.98 0.01
N GLU A 86 2.25 -9.21 1.21
CA GLU A 86 1.70 -8.15 2.05
C GLU A 86 2.79 -7.20 2.56
N GLU A 87 3.98 -7.72 2.89
CA GLU A 87 5.16 -6.92 3.28
C GLU A 87 5.60 -5.99 2.15
N GLN A 88 5.72 -6.53 0.93
CA GLN A 88 6.09 -5.75 -0.25
C GLN A 88 5.05 -4.65 -0.54
N LEU A 89 3.76 -5.01 -0.54
CA LEU A 89 2.67 -4.03 -0.77
C LEU A 89 2.61 -2.97 0.33
N MET A 90 2.95 -3.29 1.57
CA MET A 90 3.01 -2.30 2.64
C MET A 90 4.07 -1.23 2.34
N LEU A 91 5.27 -1.65 1.95
CA LEU A 91 6.38 -0.73 1.65
C LEU A 91 6.09 0.08 0.38
N GLU A 92 5.55 -0.54 -0.68
CA GLU A 92 5.10 0.16 -1.89
C GLU A 92 4.00 1.18 -1.57
N GLY A 93 3.08 0.83 -0.68
CA GLY A 93 2.04 1.73 -0.18
C GLY A 93 2.63 2.91 0.60
N ALA A 94 3.61 2.66 1.48
CA ALA A 94 4.28 3.72 2.24
C ALA A 94 5.05 4.68 1.33
N GLU A 95 5.70 4.18 0.26
CA GLU A 95 6.36 5.00 -0.76
C GLU A 95 5.34 5.83 -1.56
N THR A 96 4.20 5.24 -1.92
CA THR A 96 3.20 5.87 -2.80
C THR A 96 2.32 6.89 -2.09
N TYR A 97 1.83 6.58 -0.89
CA TYR A 97 0.88 7.42 -0.15
C TYR A 97 1.51 8.23 0.98
N GLY A 98 2.78 7.95 1.30
CA GLY A 98 3.50 8.54 2.42
C GLY A 98 3.35 7.70 3.70
N LEU A 99 4.48 7.50 4.36
CA LEU A 99 4.53 6.80 5.64
C LEU A 99 3.66 7.51 6.68
N GLY A 100 2.79 6.75 7.37
CA GLY A 100 1.81 7.29 8.31
C GLY A 100 0.38 7.34 7.76
N SER A 101 0.18 7.28 6.43
CA SER A 101 -1.17 7.14 5.86
C SER A 101 -1.69 5.70 5.95
N TRP A 102 -1.77 5.17 7.17
CA TRP A 102 -2.04 3.75 7.43
C TRP A 102 -3.36 3.24 6.86
N ALA A 103 -4.37 4.12 6.73
CA ALA A 103 -5.63 3.75 6.10
C ALA A 103 -5.46 3.50 4.59
N ASP A 104 -4.78 4.40 3.88
CA ASP A 104 -4.54 4.24 2.44
C ASP A 104 -3.56 3.08 2.16
N ILE A 105 -2.57 2.90 3.03
CA ILE A 105 -1.65 1.75 2.96
C ILE A 105 -2.40 0.44 3.19
N ALA A 106 -3.30 0.38 4.18
CA ALA A 106 -4.13 -0.81 4.42
C ALA A 106 -5.02 -1.15 3.21
N ASP A 107 -5.66 -0.13 2.61
CA ASP A 107 -6.46 -0.29 1.39
C ASP A 107 -5.59 -0.77 0.21
N HIS A 108 -4.34 -0.32 0.12
CA HIS A 108 -3.40 -0.73 -0.93
C HIS A 108 -2.83 -2.14 -0.75
N ILE A 109 -2.62 -2.61 0.47
CA ILE A 109 -2.28 -4.02 0.72
C ILE A 109 -3.47 -4.90 0.32
N GLY A 110 -4.69 -4.44 0.59
CA GLY A 110 -5.91 -5.23 0.42
C GLY A 110 -6.00 -6.33 1.47
N GLY A 111 -6.72 -7.42 1.17
CA GLY A 111 -6.82 -8.58 2.06
C GLY A 111 -7.47 -8.29 3.43
N PHE A 112 -8.26 -7.21 3.52
CA PHE A 112 -8.97 -6.76 4.72
C PHE A 112 -8.07 -6.46 5.94
N ARG A 113 -6.82 -6.00 5.74
CA ARG A 113 -5.99 -5.47 6.85
C ARG A 113 -6.57 -4.17 7.40
N ASN A 114 -6.47 -3.96 8.71
CA ASN A 114 -6.90 -2.70 9.34
C ASN A 114 -5.73 -1.71 9.45
N LYS A 115 -6.00 -0.41 9.42
CA LYS A 115 -4.97 0.65 9.53
C LYS A 115 -4.09 0.50 10.78
N ASP A 116 -4.69 0.15 11.92
CA ASP A 116 -3.97 0.05 13.19
C ASP A 116 -3.08 -1.20 13.20
N GLU A 117 -3.56 -2.30 12.63
CA GLU A 117 -2.79 -3.54 12.43
C GLU A 117 -1.59 -3.32 11.51
N VAL A 118 -1.76 -2.57 10.41
CA VAL A 118 -0.66 -2.21 9.49
C VAL A 118 0.37 -1.33 10.18
N ARG A 119 -0.06 -0.30 10.93
CA ARG A 119 0.83 0.56 11.72
C ARG A 119 1.63 -0.27 12.72
N ASP A 120 0.94 -1.06 13.54
CA ASP A 120 1.56 -1.77 14.65
C ASP A 120 2.54 -2.83 14.14
N HIS A 121 2.22 -3.48 13.01
CA HIS A 121 3.14 -4.37 12.33
C HIS A 121 4.38 -3.64 11.82
N TYR A 122 4.21 -2.51 11.12
CA TYR A 122 5.33 -1.73 10.61
C TYR A 122 6.29 -1.32 11.74
N LEU A 123 5.74 -0.79 12.84
CA LEU A 123 6.53 -0.38 13.99
C LEU A 123 7.27 -1.58 14.61
N LYS A 124 6.57 -2.69 14.86
CA LYS A 124 7.16 -3.90 15.45
C LYS A 124 8.28 -4.51 14.58
N VAL A 125 8.05 -4.64 13.27
CA VAL A 125 8.94 -5.41 12.37
C VAL A 125 10.09 -4.58 11.83
N TYR A 126 9.84 -3.31 11.50
CA TYR A 126 10.82 -2.45 10.84
C TYR A 126 11.47 -1.46 11.81
N VAL A 127 10.68 -0.76 12.63
CA VAL A 127 11.19 0.32 13.51
C VAL A 127 11.83 -0.23 14.78
N ASP A 128 11.12 -1.09 15.50
CA ASP A 128 11.58 -1.73 16.74
C ASP A 128 12.48 -2.95 16.47
N SER A 129 12.95 -3.10 15.23
CA SER A 129 13.86 -4.17 14.85
C SER A 129 15.19 -4.02 15.58
N PRO A 130 15.75 -5.10 16.16
CA PRO A 130 17.10 -5.08 16.72
C PRO A 130 18.18 -4.82 15.66
N ALA A 131 17.84 -4.92 14.37
CA ALA A 131 18.72 -4.71 13.23
C ALA A 131 18.32 -3.47 12.39
N PHE A 132 17.64 -2.49 13.00
CA PHE A 132 17.25 -1.24 12.34
C PHE A 132 18.43 -0.65 11.52
N PRO A 133 18.23 -0.26 10.25
CA PRO A 133 16.95 0.00 9.57
C PRO A 133 16.29 -1.22 8.90
N LEU A 134 16.86 -2.42 9.04
CA LEU A 134 16.32 -3.63 8.41
C LEU A 134 15.55 -4.49 9.42
N PRO A 135 14.56 -5.28 8.97
CA PRO A 135 13.95 -6.32 9.80
C PRO A 135 14.98 -7.34 10.29
N LYS A 136 14.73 -7.92 11.47
CA LYS A 136 15.61 -8.94 12.09
C LYS A 136 15.99 -10.08 11.13
N ARG A 137 15.04 -10.53 10.30
CA ARG A 137 15.20 -11.67 9.37
C ARG A 137 15.46 -11.24 7.92
N CYS A 138 16.01 -10.05 7.68
CA CYS A 138 16.22 -9.50 6.33
C CYS A 138 17.40 -10.14 5.56
N SER A 139 18.05 -11.17 6.11
CA SER A 139 19.13 -11.88 5.41
C SER A 139 18.55 -12.73 4.28
N PRO A 140 19.12 -12.69 3.05
CA PRO A 140 18.68 -13.56 1.94
C PRO A 140 18.79 -15.06 2.21
N HIS A 141 19.52 -15.44 3.26
CA HIS A 141 19.74 -16.83 3.66
C HIS A 141 18.86 -17.24 4.85
N ASP A 142 18.14 -16.31 5.47
CA ASP A 142 17.20 -16.62 6.55
C ASP A 142 15.88 -17.09 5.92
N MET A 143 15.67 -18.41 5.97
CA MET A 143 14.47 -19.09 5.49
C MET A 143 13.74 -19.79 6.64
N GLU A 144 14.08 -19.49 7.90
CA GLU A 144 13.56 -20.24 9.05
C GLU A 144 12.03 -20.20 9.08
N LEU A 145 11.45 -19.00 9.05
CA LEU A 145 9.99 -18.82 9.13
C LEU A 145 9.25 -19.40 7.92
N ALA A 146 9.84 -19.27 6.73
CA ALA A 146 9.30 -19.82 5.49
C ALA A 146 9.32 -21.37 5.47
N ASN A 147 10.22 -21.99 6.24
CA ASN A 147 10.32 -23.45 6.38
C ASN A 147 9.48 -24.00 7.54
N GLU A 148 9.24 -23.19 8.59
CA GLU A 148 8.42 -23.57 9.75
C GLU A 148 6.93 -23.72 9.39
N ILE A 149 6.43 -22.86 8.52
CA ILE A 149 5.01 -22.82 8.13
C ILE A 149 4.89 -23.26 6.68
N SER A 150 4.14 -24.34 6.43
CA SER A 150 3.90 -24.78 5.06
C SER A 150 3.16 -23.70 4.25
N ARG A 151 3.43 -23.64 2.95
CA ARG A 151 2.78 -22.67 2.06
C ARG A 151 1.27 -22.88 2.06
N GLU A 152 0.84 -24.14 2.10
CA GLU A 152 -0.56 -24.55 2.12
C GLU A 152 -1.27 -24.08 3.39
N ASP A 153 -0.65 -24.27 4.56
CA ASP A 153 -1.21 -23.85 5.84
C ASP A 153 -1.32 -22.32 5.93
N PHE A 154 -0.30 -21.61 5.47
CA PHE A 154 -0.30 -20.15 5.45
C PHE A 154 -1.43 -19.61 4.54
N GLN A 155 -1.56 -20.17 3.33
CA GLN A 155 -2.62 -19.78 2.40
C GLN A 155 -4.01 -20.10 2.94
N ALA A 156 -4.19 -21.24 3.60
CA ALA A 156 -5.45 -21.61 4.24
C ALA A 156 -5.83 -20.62 5.35
N LYS A 157 -4.88 -20.27 6.23
CA LYS A 157 -5.08 -19.26 7.30
C LYS A 157 -5.39 -17.88 6.73
N LYS A 158 -4.63 -17.43 5.73
CA LYS A 158 -4.86 -16.15 5.03
C LYS A 158 -6.26 -16.10 4.40
N LYS A 159 -6.68 -17.17 3.74
CA LYS A 159 -8.02 -17.28 3.16
C LYS A 159 -9.10 -17.21 4.23
N ALA A 160 -8.98 -17.99 5.30
CA ALA A 160 -9.94 -17.99 6.42
C ALA A 160 -10.07 -16.58 7.05
N ARG A 161 -8.94 -15.90 7.29
CA ARG A 161 -8.91 -14.51 7.79
C ARG A 161 -9.68 -13.56 6.87
N ILE A 162 -9.44 -13.64 5.56
CA ILE A 162 -10.10 -12.79 4.56
C ILE A 162 -11.61 -13.06 4.54
N GLU A 163 -12.02 -14.33 4.57
CA GLU A 163 -13.43 -14.72 4.58
C GLU A 163 -14.14 -14.22 5.84
N GLU A 164 -13.56 -14.43 7.02
CA GLU A 164 -14.09 -13.95 8.31
C GLU A 164 -14.27 -12.44 8.31
N ARG A 165 -13.25 -11.68 7.89
CA ARG A 165 -13.32 -10.21 7.86
C ARG A 165 -14.31 -9.70 6.82
N LYS A 166 -14.43 -10.39 5.68
CA LYS A 166 -15.43 -10.08 4.66
C LYS A 166 -16.85 -10.33 5.18
N GLU A 167 -17.08 -11.38 5.95
CA GLU A 167 -18.36 -11.65 6.60
C GLU A 167 -18.68 -10.61 7.68
N ALA A 168 -17.70 -10.27 8.53
CA ALA A 168 -17.84 -9.20 9.51
C ALA A 168 -18.20 -7.86 8.85
N ALA A 169 -17.56 -7.51 7.73
CA ALA A 169 -17.86 -6.28 6.98
C ALA A 169 -19.27 -6.30 6.36
N LYS A 170 -19.73 -7.46 5.86
CA LYS A 170 -21.11 -7.62 5.35
C LYS A 170 -22.16 -7.51 6.44
N ASN A 171 -21.86 -8.02 7.63
CA ASN A 171 -22.75 -8.02 8.79
C ASN A 171 -22.66 -6.72 9.61
N ALA A 172 -21.70 -5.84 9.30
CA ALA A 172 -21.54 -4.58 9.99
C ALA A 172 -22.79 -3.70 9.79
N PRO A 173 -23.30 -3.06 10.85
CA PRO A 173 -24.42 -2.14 10.72
C PRO A 173 -24.05 -1.01 9.77
N ALA A 174 -24.98 -0.62 8.90
CA ALA A 174 -24.78 0.49 7.99
C ALA A 174 -24.36 1.72 8.79
N LEU A 175 -23.22 2.33 8.43
CA LEU A 175 -22.82 3.60 9.01
C LEU A 175 -23.98 4.57 8.83
N GLN A 176 -24.53 5.06 9.96
CA GLN A 176 -25.54 6.09 9.88
C GLN A 176 -24.95 7.24 9.05
N PRO A 177 -25.67 7.72 8.01
CA PRO A 177 -25.19 8.83 7.22
C PRO A 177 -24.90 9.97 8.20
N LYS A 178 -23.62 10.37 8.29
CA LYS A 178 -23.24 11.57 9.03
C LYS A 178 -24.06 12.70 8.40
N THR A 179 -25.13 13.11 9.08
CA THR A 179 -25.87 14.31 8.70
C THR A 179 -24.84 15.41 8.70
N LYS A 180 -24.54 15.96 7.51
CA LYS A 180 -23.74 17.18 7.44
C LYS A 180 -24.47 18.16 8.35
N PRO A 181 -23.84 18.71 9.41
CA PRO A 181 -24.48 19.78 10.15
C PRO A 181 -24.90 20.83 9.13
N THR A 182 -26.21 21.09 9.09
CA THR A 182 -26.87 21.87 8.03
C THR A 182 -26.43 23.34 8.03
N ALA A 183 -25.61 23.73 8.99
CA ALA A 183 -24.93 25.01 9.09
C ALA A 183 -23.60 24.83 9.84
N SER A 184 -22.61 25.61 9.44
CA SER A 184 -21.46 25.96 10.28
C SER A 184 -21.96 26.81 11.45
N VAL A 185 -22.58 26.17 12.43
CA VAL A 185 -22.83 26.84 13.71
C VAL A 185 -21.47 26.94 14.41
N PRO A 186 -21.05 28.10 14.92
CA PRO A 186 -19.72 28.28 15.50
C PRO A 186 -19.37 27.16 16.48
N SER A 187 -18.32 26.42 16.16
CA SER A 187 -17.81 25.38 17.03
C SER A 187 -17.22 26.06 18.26
N CYS A 188 -17.84 25.83 19.41
CA CYS A 188 -17.28 26.19 20.72
C CYS A 188 -17.03 27.70 20.92
N HIS A 189 -18.06 28.42 21.37
CA HIS A 189 -17.92 29.78 21.93
C HIS A 189 -17.15 29.81 23.26
N GLU A 190 -16.67 28.67 23.77
CA GLU A 190 -15.91 28.61 25.03
C GLU A 190 -14.47 29.10 24.89
N ILE A 191 -13.95 29.22 23.66
CA ILE A 191 -12.58 29.69 23.40
C ILE A 191 -12.62 30.84 22.39
N GLN A 192 -13.08 32.04 22.78
CA GLN A 192 -12.93 33.33 22.05
C GLN A 192 -12.88 33.26 20.48
N GLY A 193 -13.76 32.48 19.85
CA GLY A 193 -13.78 32.34 18.38
C GLY A 193 -12.67 31.46 17.78
N TYR A 194 -11.94 30.66 18.54
CA TYR A 194 -11.00 29.65 18.02
C TYR A 194 -11.76 28.51 17.33
N MET A 195 -11.32 28.12 16.14
CA MET A 195 -11.94 27.10 15.29
C MET A 195 -11.03 25.88 15.16
N PRO A 196 -11.23 24.81 15.98
CA PRO A 196 -10.32 23.67 16.04
C PRO A 196 -10.16 22.90 14.74
N GLY A 197 -11.19 22.91 13.88
CA GLY A 197 -11.16 22.25 12.57
C GLY A 197 -10.28 22.96 11.53
N ARG A 198 -9.96 24.24 11.76
CA ARG A 198 -9.09 25.06 10.90
C ARG A 198 -7.78 25.47 11.58
N LEU A 199 -7.67 25.27 12.89
CA LEU A 199 -6.53 25.69 13.71
C LEU A 199 -6.31 27.22 13.69
N GLU A 200 -7.38 28.00 13.53
CA GLU A 200 -7.34 29.47 13.39
C GLU A 200 -8.40 30.13 14.29
N PHE A 201 -8.28 31.43 14.55
CA PHE A 201 -9.31 32.24 15.23
C PHE A 201 -10.23 32.90 14.20
N GLU A 202 -11.52 33.09 14.53
CA GLU A 202 -12.49 33.84 13.72
C GLU A 202 -12.08 35.31 13.55
N THR A 203 -11.43 35.88 14.57
CA THR A 203 -10.91 37.24 14.54
C THR A 203 -9.39 37.21 14.61
N GLU A 204 -8.75 37.33 13.46
CA GLU A 204 -7.33 37.65 13.39
C GLU A 204 -7.13 39.10 13.84
N HIS A 205 -6.38 39.28 14.93
CA HIS A 205 -6.10 40.61 15.49
C HIS A 205 -4.91 41.29 14.83
N ALA A 206 -4.09 40.54 14.08
CA ALA A 206 -2.85 41.01 13.47
C ALA A 206 -2.63 40.31 12.12
N ASN A 207 -3.45 40.64 11.11
CA ASN A 207 -3.35 40.07 9.76
C ASN A 207 -1.96 40.26 9.11
N GLU A 208 -1.20 41.26 9.57
CA GLU A 208 0.14 41.57 9.08
C GLU A 208 1.26 40.78 9.79
N ALA A 209 0.94 39.98 10.81
CA ALA A 209 1.95 39.24 11.58
C ALA A 209 2.75 38.26 10.70
N GLU A 210 2.12 37.70 9.65
CA GLU A 210 2.79 36.82 8.70
C GLU A 210 3.68 37.57 7.69
N GLU A 211 3.47 38.89 7.51
CA GLU A 211 4.25 39.71 6.59
C GLU A 211 5.72 39.84 7.03
N ALA A 212 5.96 39.84 8.35
CA ALA A 212 7.30 39.91 8.92
C ALA A 212 8.14 38.66 8.61
N VAL A 213 7.49 37.51 8.39
CA VAL A 213 8.15 36.22 8.17
C VAL A 213 8.09 35.78 6.70
N GLN A 214 7.38 36.53 5.85
CA GLN A 214 7.16 36.19 4.43
C GLN A 214 8.46 36.04 3.62
N LEU A 215 9.52 36.72 4.03
CA LEU A 215 10.84 36.71 3.37
C LEU A 215 11.84 35.75 4.06
N MET A 216 11.42 35.01 5.09
CA MET A 216 12.29 34.01 5.69
C MET A 216 12.51 32.87 4.70
N GLN A 217 13.77 32.65 4.36
CA GLN A 217 14.22 31.57 3.52
C GLN A 217 15.11 30.65 4.36
N PHE A 218 14.79 29.37 4.40
CA PHE A 218 15.59 28.38 5.11
C PHE A 218 16.43 27.62 4.09
N ASP A 219 17.72 27.89 4.08
CA ASP A 219 18.64 27.13 3.25
C ASP A 219 19.04 25.82 3.95
N PRO A 220 19.24 24.71 3.20
CA PRO A 220 19.71 23.46 3.78
C PRO A 220 21.09 23.65 4.45
N GLY A 221 21.12 23.69 5.78
CA GLY A 221 22.34 23.93 6.57
C GLY A 221 22.25 25.10 7.54
N ASP A 222 21.20 25.93 7.50
CA ASP A 222 20.99 26.95 8.53
C ASP A 222 20.59 26.30 9.86
N GLY A 223 21.34 26.59 10.93
CA GLY A 223 21.08 26.10 12.29
C GLY A 223 21.99 24.99 12.81
N ILE A 224 22.95 24.51 12.03
CA ILE A 224 24.10 23.75 12.57
C ILE A 224 25.09 24.74 13.18
N ASN A 225 24.96 24.96 14.49
CA ASN A 225 26.03 25.60 15.27
C ASN A 225 27.25 24.66 15.26
N GLU A 226 28.38 25.12 14.73
CA GLU A 226 29.69 24.48 14.93
C GLU A 226 30.07 24.35 16.42
#